data_AF-W4VPY7-F1
#
_entry.id   AF-W4VPY7-F1
#
_cell.length_a   1.000
_cell.length_b   1.000
_cell.length_c   1.000
_cell.angle_alpha   90.00
_cell.angle_beta   90.00
_cell.angle_gamma   90.00
#
_symmetry.space_group_name_H-M   'P 1'
#
loop_
_entity.id
_entity.type
_entity.pdbx_description
1 polymer ?
#
loop_
_entity_poly.entity_id
_entity_poly.type
_entity_poly.pdbx_seq_one_letter_code
_entity_poly.pdbx_strand_id
1 'polypeptide(L)'
;MPSREGYDLIAEHYPPGEIAPPIQVIVDTEGNDMLLKENLTALPIVESVSDPQTGEQNPDMQQYEVTLSINPYSEEAVEKIPKLQSAVESTLKEAGIADAEEHYLIGGETANLYDTEEVTSSDQNIVIPVVLIIIAAMLIFYLRSIVAMGYLLLTVGLSYLSALGLGWLIIHYGLGADSMQGLIPLYAFVFLVALGGDYNIFMISSIWRNRKQMPP
;
A
#
# COMPACT_ATOMS: atom_id res chain seq x y z
N MET A 1 22.01 16.76 2.48
CA MET A 1 22.14 17.59 1.27
C MET A 1 22.93 16.92 0.13
N PRO A 2 24.04 16.16 0.34
CA PRO A 2 24.77 15.57 -0.79
C PRO A 2 24.04 14.40 -1.49
N SER A 3 23.05 13.78 -0.84
CA SER A 3 22.32 12.65 -1.44
C SER A 3 21.32 13.07 -2.53
N ARG A 4 20.66 14.24 -2.44
CA ARG A 4 19.68 14.68 -3.45
C ARG A 4 20.36 15.02 -4.78
N GLU A 5 21.47 15.76 -4.74
CA GLU A 5 22.24 16.09 -5.95
C GLU A 5 22.79 14.83 -6.65
N GLY A 6 23.11 13.77 -5.89
CA GLY A 6 23.51 12.48 -6.46
C GLY A 6 22.38 11.77 -7.20
N TYR A 7 21.16 11.80 -6.66
CA TYR A 7 19.98 11.25 -7.36
C TYR A 7 19.63 12.05 -8.61
N ASP A 8 19.74 13.38 -8.57
CA ASP A 8 19.47 14.25 -9.71
C ASP A 8 20.46 13.98 -10.87
N LEU A 9 21.75 13.75 -10.57
CA LEU A 9 22.78 13.40 -11.55
C LEU A 9 22.59 12.02 -12.20
N ILE A 10 22.13 11.03 -11.42
CA ILE A 10 21.81 9.69 -11.93
C ILE A 10 20.57 9.76 -12.83
N ALA A 11 19.55 10.52 -12.43
CA ALA A 11 18.32 10.72 -13.21
C ALA A 11 18.51 11.47 -14.54
N GLU A 12 19.57 12.28 -14.68
CA GLU A 12 19.92 12.93 -15.96
C GLU A 12 20.58 11.99 -16.98
N HIS A 13 21.26 10.93 -16.53
CA HIS A 13 22.08 10.07 -17.39
C HIS A 13 21.50 8.67 -17.59
N TYR A 14 20.58 8.24 -16.74
CA TYR A 14 19.94 6.93 -16.81
C TYR A 14 18.40 7.07 -16.86
N PRO A 15 17.68 6.18 -17.56
CA PRO A 15 16.23 6.16 -17.55
C PRO A 15 15.69 6.10 -16.11
N PRO A 16 14.52 6.70 -15.82
CA PRO A 16 13.93 6.68 -14.47
C PRO A 16 13.75 5.27 -13.89
N GLY A 17 13.63 4.25 -14.74
CA GLY A 17 13.54 2.85 -14.33
C GLY A 17 14.83 2.21 -13.81
N GLU A 18 16.01 2.79 -14.09
CA GLU A 18 17.30 2.24 -13.64
C GLU A 18 17.71 2.73 -12.24
N ILE A 19 16.94 3.63 -11.63
CA ILE A 19 17.19 4.10 -10.26
C ILE A 19 16.85 3.03 -9.20
N ALA A 20 16.23 1.92 -9.62
CA ALA A 20 16.04 0.70 -8.83
C ALA A 20 16.42 -0.53 -9.67
N PRO A 21 16.69 -1.69 -9.06
CA PRO A 21 16.81 -2.94 -9.79
C PRO A 21 15.55 -3.17 -10.65
N PRO A 22 15.71 -3.66 -11.89
CA PRO A 22 14.59 -3.93 -12.78
C PRO A 22 13.63 -4.95 -12.16
N ILE A 23 12.37 -4.90 -12.59
CA ILE A 23 11.36 -5.89 -12.20
C ILE A 23 11.78 -7.24 -12.78
N GLN A 24 11.80 -8.26 -11.94
CA GLN A 24 12.15 -9.62 -12.34
C GLN A 24 10.87 -10.37 -12.63
N VAL A 25 10.67 -10.81 -13.87
CA VAL A 25 9.55 -11.66 -14.26
C VAL A 25 10.10 -13.05 -14.52
N ILE A 26 9.75 -13.99 -13.67
CA ILE A 26 10.12 -15.40 -13.78
C ILE A 26 8.88 -16.15 -14.24
N VAL A 27 9.02 -16.95 -15.29
CA VAL A 27 7.93 -17.78 -15.84
C VAL A 27 8.39 -19.21 -16.02
N ASP A 28 7.50 -20.15 -15.75
CA ASP A 28 7.62 -21.54 -16.17
C ASP A 28 6.95 -21.69 -17.53
N THR A 29 7.74 -21.98 -18.56
CA THR A 29 7.25 -22.08 -19.93
C THR A 29 6.77 -23.48 -20.29
N GLU A 30 6.95 -24.48 -19.42
CA GLU A 30 6.68 -25.91 -19.70
C GLU A 30 7.26 -26.40 -21.05
N GLY A 31 8.38 -25.80 -21.48
CA GLY A 31 9.02 -26.09 -22.77
C GLY A 31 8.34 -25.48 -24.00
N ASN A 32 7.31 -24.63 -23.82
CA ASN A 32 6.69 -23.86 -24.89
C ASN A 32 7.49 -22.60 -25.23
N ASP A 33 7.48 -22.23 -26.50
CA ASP A 33 8.06 -20.96 -26.96
C ASP A 33 7.03 -19.84 -26.77
N MET A 34 7.44 -18.72 -26.18
CA MET A 34 6.53 -17.64 -25.77
C MET A 34 7.03 -16.29 -26.26
N LEU A 35 6.12 -15.49 -26.83
CA LEU A 35 6.41 -14.11 -27.27
C LEU A 35 6.34 -13.11 -26.10
N LEU A 36 6.80 -13.52 -24.91
CA LEU A 36 6.65 -12.73 -23.69
C LEU A 36 7.42 -11.41 -23.76
N LYS A 37 8.63 -11.42 -24.31
CA LYS A 37 9.43 -10.19 -24.52
C LYS A 37 8.70 -9.17 -25.40
N GLU A 38 8.08 -9.62 -26.48
CA GLU A 38 7.37 -8.76 -27.42
C GLU A 38 6.10 -8.16 -26.79
N ASN A 39 5.33 -8.99 -26.08
CA ASN A 39 4.12 -8.57 -25.38
C ASN A 39 4.42 -7.58 -24.25
N LEU A 40 5.49 -7.80 -23.49
CA LEU A 40 5.93 -6.90 -22.42
C LEU A 40 6.46 -5.58 -22.98
N THR A 41 7.23 -5.62 -24.07
CA THR A 41 7.75 -4.40 -24.73
C THR A 41 6.64 -3.56 -25.37
N ALA A 42 5.50 -4.17 -25.72
CA ALA A 42 4.34 -3.45 -26.24
C ALA A 42 3.61 -2.62 -25.16
N LEU A 43 3.91 -2.82 -23.87
CA LEU A 43 3.30 -2.05 -22.79
C LEU A 43 3.91 -0.63 -22.75
N PRO A 44 3.10 0.44 -22.75
CA PRO A 44 3.60 1.82 -22.77
C PRO A 44 4.49 2.22 -21.58
N ILE A 45 4.41 1.47 -20.49
CA ILE A 45 5.13 1.72 -19.23
C ILE A 45 6.49 0.99 -19.17
N VAL A 46 6.75 0.10 -20.12
CA VAL A 46 8.00 -0.67 -20.19
C VAL A 46 8.95 0.06 -21.13
N GLU A 47 10.12 0.42 -20.64
CA GLU A 47 11.19 1.03 -21.42
C GLU A 47 11.98 -0.04 -22.18
N SER A 48 12.34 -1.12 -21.48
CA SER A 48 13.08 -2.23 -22.07
C SER A 48 12.84 -3.53 -21.33
N VAL A 49 13.03 -4.63 -22.05
CA VAL A 49 12.98 -6.01 -21.54
C VAL A 49 14.27 -6.72 -21.96
N SER A 50 14.95 -7.38 -21.01
CA SER A 50 16.15 -8.15 -21.30
C SER A 50 15.86 -9.40 -22.16
N ASP A 51 16.92 -10.01 -22.68
CA ASP A 51 16.81 -11.34 -23.28
C ASP A 51 16.55 -12.41 -22.21
N PRO A 52 15.76 -13.46 -22.51
CA PRO A 52 15.42 -14.49 -21.54
C PRO A 52 16.68 -15.15 -20.98
N GLN A 53 16.78 -15.18 -19.66
CA GLN A 53 17.78 -15.97 -18.94
C GLN A 53 17.16 -17.30 -18.52
N THR A 54 17.67 -18.39 -19.07
CA THR A 54 17.22 -19.74 -18.71
C THR A 54 17.79 -20.17 -17.37
N GLY A 55 16.97 -20.81 -16.53
CA GLY A 55 17.38 -21.33 -15.24
C GLY A 55 18.48 -22.39 -15.34
N GLU A 56 19.47 -22.33 -14.44
CA GLU A 56 20.57 -23.32 -14.42
C GLU A 56 20.10 -24.74 -14.07
N GLN A 57 19.06 -24.86 -13.23
CA GLN A 57 18.53 -26.15 -12.75
C GLN A 57 17.31 -26.63 -13.53
N ASN A 58 16.47 -25.71 -14.02
CA ASN A 58 15.28 -26.02 -14.80
C ASN A 58 15.31 -25.24 -16.13
N PRO A 59 15.46 -25.92 -17.28
CA PRO A 59 15.45 -25.29 -18.61
C PRO A 59 14.11 -24.63 -18.97
N ASP A 60 13.02 -25.07 -18.33
CA ASP A 60 11.67 -24.55 -18.58
C ASP A 60 11.42 -23.23 -17.84
N MET A 61 12.28 -22.87 -16.88
CA MET A 61 12.20 -21.59 -16.16
C MET A 61 12.97 -20.51 -16.92
N GLN A 62 12.29 -19.41 -17.23
CA GLN A 62 12.89 -18.24 -17.89
C GLN A 62 12.69 -16.99 -17.04
N GLN A 63 13.75 -16.20 -16.90
CA GLN A 63 13.73 -14.91 -16.23
C GLN A 63 13.90 -13.78 -17.26
N TYR A 64 13.06 -12.76 -17.13
CA TYR A 64 13.12 -11.51 -17.86
C TYR A 64 13.30 -10.36 -16.86
N GLU A 65 14.14 -9.40 -17.21
CA GLU A 65 14.28 -8.15 -16.48
C GLU A 65 13.53 -7.06 -17.24
N VAL A 66 12.58 -6.42 -16.56
CA VAL A 66 11.71 -5.40 -17.11
C VAL A 66 12.06 -4.07 -16.46
N THR A 67 12.53 -3.12 -17.27
CA THR A 67 12.81 -1.75 -16.84
C THR A 67 11.63 -0.87 -17.18
N LEU A 68 11.10 -0.15 -16.18
CA LEU A 68 9.98 0.77 -16.39
C LEU A 68 10.45 2.11 -16.99
N SER A 69 9.60 2.77 -17.75
CA SER A 69 9.86 4.12 -18.28
C SER A 69 9.62 5.24 -17.25
N ILE A 70 9.06 4.89 -16.10
CA ILE A 70 8.75 5.80 -15.00
C ILE A 70 9.47 5.40 -13.70
N ASN A 71 9.40 6.27 -12.69
CA ASN A 71 10.02 6.01 -11.39
C ASN A 71 9.41 4.75 -10.73
N PRO A 72 10.20 3.70 -10.43
CA PRO A 72 9.73 2.44 -9.85
C PRO A 72 9.16 2.57 -8.43
N TYR A 73 9.41 3.67 -7.73
CA TYR A 73 8.86 3.96 -6.40
C TYR A 73 7.60 4.85 -6.44
N SER A 74 7.17 5.27 -7.63
CA SER A 74 5.98 6.11 -7.77
C SER A 74 4.71 5.29 -7.60
N GLU A 75 3.66 5.91 -7.06
CA GLU A 75 2.31 5.34 -6.98
C GLU A 75 1.81 4.92 -8.36
N GLU A 76 2.11 5.70 -9.40
CA GLU A 76 1.78 5.36 -10.79
C GLU A 76 2.40 4.02 -11.23
N ALA A 77 3.66 3.75 -10.86
CA ALA A 77 4.32 2.48 -11.18
C ALA A 77 3.68 1.30 -10.45
N VAL A 78 3.38 1.49 -9.16
CA VAL A 78 2.72 0.50 -8.31
C VAL A 78 1.34 0.13 -8.86
N GLU A 79 0.50 1.12 -9.19
CA GLU A 79 -0.84 0.91 -9.78
C GLU A 79 -0.83 0.16 -11.13
N LYS A 80 0.31 0.08 -11.79
CA LYS A 80 0.44 -0.52 -13.13
C LYS A 80 0.99 -1.93 -13.09
N ILE A 81 1.45 -2.43 -11.94
CA ILE A 81 1.85 -3.83 -11.74
C ILE A 81 0.75 -4.82 -12.16
N PRO A 82 -0.55 -4.60 -11.86
CA PRO A 82 -1.61 -5.50 -12.33
C PRO A 82 -1.71 -5.62 -13.86
N LYS A 83 -1.34 -4.57 -14.60
CA LYS A 83 -1.30 -4.63 -16.07
C LYS A 83 -0.14 -5.48 -16.57
N LEU A 84 0.99 -5.43 -15.86
CA LEU A 84 2.14 -6.30 -16.14
C LEU A 84 1.77 -7.76 -15.87
N GLN A 85 1.17 -8.07 -14.72
CA GLN A 85 0.66 -9.41 -14.37
C GLN A 85 -0.32 -9.92 -15.43
N SER A 86 -1.29 -9.09 -15.83
CA SER A 86 -2.28 -9.45 -16.84
C SER A 86 -1.64 -9.78 -18.20
N ALA A 87 -0.58 -9.07 -18.60
CA ALA A 87 0.14 -9.33 -19.84
C ALA A 87 0.96 -10.63 -19.80
N VAL A 88 1.55 -10.94 -18.63
CA VAL A 88 2.24 -12.21 -18.41
C VAL A 88 1.23 -13.36 -18.47
N GLU A 89 0.11 -13.24 -17.75
CA GLU A 89 -0.96 -14.24 -17.75
C GLU A 89 -1.57 -14.48 -19.12
N SER A 90 -1.83 -13.42 -19.90
CA SER A 90 -2.38 -13.58 -21.25
C SER A 90 -1.40 -14.34 -22.14
N THR A 91 -0.10 -14.07 -22.02
CA THR A 91 0.92 -14.76 -22.80
C THR A 91 1.02 -16.24 -22.40
N LEU A 92 0.97 -16.57 -21.11
CA LEU A 92 0.95 -17.96 -20.62
C LEU A 92 -0.28 -18.72 -21.12
N LYS A 93 -1.46 -18.09 -21.06
CA LYS A 93 -2.73 -18.66 -21.57
C LYS A 93 -2.69 -18.89 -23.09
N GLU A 94 -2.09 -17.97 -23.85
CA GLU A 94 -1.88 -18.11 -25.30
C GLU A 94 -0.93 -19.26 -25.66
N ALA A 95 0.08 -19.51 -24.81
CA ALA A 95 1.00 -20.65 -24.95
C ALA A 95 0.37 -22.00 -24.57
N GLY A 96 -0.86 -22.01 -24.04
CA GLY A 96 -1.59 -23.22 -23.67
C GLY A 96 -1.32 -23.73 -22.25
N ILE A 97 -0.67 -22.92 -21.41
CA ILE A 97 -0.39 -23.27 -20.01
C ILE A 97 -1.65 -23.01 -19.17
N ALA A 98 -2.15 -24.05 -18.52
CA ALA A 98 -3.27 -23.96 -17.59
C ALA A 98 -2.81 -23.31 -16.27
N ASP A 99 -3.73 -22.75 -15.49
CA ASP A 99 -3.43 -22.21 -14.15
C ASP A 99 -2.25 -21.21 -14.13
N ALA A 100 -2.22 -20.31 -15.11
CA ALA A 100 -1.12 -19.35 -15.34
C ALA A 100 -0.61 -18.63 -14.06
N GLU A 101 -1.49 -18.34 -13.09
CA GLU A 101 -1.15 -17.74 -11.80
C GLU A 101 -0.10 -18.51 -10.99
N GLU A 102 0.01 -19.84 -11.17
CA GLU A 102 1.00 -20.69 -10.51
C GLU A 102 2.33 -20.77 -11.28
N HIS A 103 2.35 -20.32 -12.53
CA HIS A 103 3.47 -20.45 -13.46
C HIS A 103 4.24 -19.15 -13.68
N TYR A 104 3.96 -18.09 -12.91
CA TYR A 104 4.78 -16.88 -12.92
C TYR A 104 5.06 -16.34 -11.52
N LEU A 105 6.17 -15.63 -11.40
CA LEU A 105 6.55 -14.85 -10.25
C LEU A 105 7.03 -13.48 -10.73
N ILE A 106 6.48 -12.41 -10.17
CA ILE A 106 6.97 -11.04 -10.41
C ILE A 106 7.64 -10.56 -9.13
N GLY A 107 8.92 -10.22 -9.24
CA GLY A 107 9.74 -9.68 -8.17
C GLY A 107 10.32 -8.32 -8.52
N GLY A 108 11.02 -7.73 -7.56
CA GLY A 108 11.55 -6.38 -7.67
C GLY A 108 10.85 -5.41 -6.71
N GLU A 109 11.42 -4.23 -6.57
CA GLU A 109 10.99 -3.27 -5.53
C GLU A 109 9.56 -2.77 -5.76
N THR A 110 9.19 -2.44 -7.00
CA THR A 110 7.83 -1.99 -7.34
C THR A 110 6.78 -3.07 -7.08
N ALA A 111 7.09 -4.34 -7.38
CA ALA A 111 6.19 -5.46 -7.10
C ALA A 111 6.00 -5.66 -5.59
N ASN A 112 7.08 -5.54 -4.80
CA ASN A 112 7.00 -5.61 -3.34
C ASN A 112 6.15 -4.47 -2.74
N LEU A 113 6.30 -3.25 -3.27
CA LEU A 113 5.48 -2.11 -2.87
C LEU A 113 4.00 -2.35 -3.17
N TYR A 114 3.69 -2.89 -4.37
CA TYR A 114 2.33 -3.28 -4.75
C TYR A 114 1.74 -4.32 -3.79
N ASP A 115 2.45 -5.41 -3.53
CA ASP A 115 2.00 -6.46 -2.62
C ASP A 115 1.78 -5.91 -1.20
N THR A 116 2.68 -5.04 -0.74
CA THR A 116 2.56 -4.38 0.57
C THR A 116 1.33 -3.47 0.64
N GLU A 117 1.04 -2.72 -0.41
CA GLU A 117 -0.13 -1.85 -0.49
C GLU A 117 -1.43 -2.66 -0.48
N GLU A 118 -1.50 -3.73 -1.26
CA GLU A 118 -2.67 -4.60 -1.33
C GLU A 118 -2.98 -5.26 0.02
N VAL A 119 -1.96 -5.81 0.69
CA VAL A 119 -2.09 -6.37 2.04
C VAL A 119 -2.51 -5.29 3.04
N THR A 120 -1.88 -4.12 2.99
CA THR A 120 -2.19 -3.02 3.93
C THR A 120 -3.63 -2.52 3.76
N SER A 121 -4.10 -2.38 2.52
CA SER A 121 -5.47 -1.96 2.21
C SER A 121 -6.50 -2.98 2.70
N SER A 122 -6.23 -4.26 2.46
CA SER A 122 -7.06 -5.36 2.97
C SER A 122 -7.15 -5.36 4.50
N ASP A 123 -6.00 -5.22 5.17
CA ASP A 123 -5.93 -5.15 6.63
C ASP A 123 -6.70 -3.95 7.18
N GLN A 124 -6.61 -2.78 6.55
CA GLN A 124 -7.39 -1.60 6.97
C GLN A 124 -8.90 -1.85 6.91
N ASN A 125 -9.37 -2.50 5.85
CA ASN A 125 -10.79 -2.82 5.67
C ASN A 125 -11.33 -3.81 6.71
N ILE A 126 -10.45 -4.61 7.33
CA ILE A 126 -10.82 -5.56 8.39
C ILE A 126 -10.61 -4.94 9.78
N VAL A 127 -9.44 -4.38 10.04
CA VAL A 127 -9.02 -3.88 11.36
C VAL A 127 -9.87 -2.71 11.81
N ILE A 128 -10.17 -1.74 10.92
CA ILE A 128 -10.95 -0.55 11.30
C ILE A 128 -12.36 -0.94 11.78
N PRO A 129 -13.18 -1.73 11.05
CA PRO A 129 -14.48 -2.18 11.54
C PRO A 129 -14.40 -3.03 12.82
N VAL A 130 -13.43 -3.94 12.92
CA VAL A 130 -13.27 -4.81 14.11
C VAL A 130 -13.00 -3.96 15.35
N VAL A 131 -12.07 -3.00 15.26
CA VAL A 131 -11.76 -2.09 16.37
C VAL A 131 -12.98 -1.23 16.73
N LEU A 132 -13.72 -0.70 15.75
CA LEU A 132 -14.96 0.04 15.99
C LEU A 132 -16.02 -0.80 16.73
N ILE A 133 -16.18 -2.07 16.35
CA ILE A 133 -17.12 -2.99 17.01
C ILE A 133 -16.69 -3.26 18.46
N ILE A 134 -15.40 -3.50 18.70
CA ILE A 134 -14.86 -3.72 20.04
C ILE A 134 -15.10 -2.50 20.93
N ILE A 135 -14.82 -1.29 20.43
CA ILE A 135 -15.08 -0.04 21.15
C ILE A 135 -16.57 0.14 21.39
N ALA A 136 -17.40 -0.08 20.38
CA ALA A 136 -18.86 0.02 20.51
C ALA A 136 -19.38 -0.90 21.62
N ALA A 137 -18.95 -2.16 21.64
CA ALA A 137 -19.31 -3.13 22.67
C ALA A 137 -18.85 -2.68 24.07
N MET A 138 -17.62 -2.19 24.19
CA MET A 138 -17.07 -1.69 25.45
C MET A 138 -17.83 -0.44 25.95
N LEU A 139 -18.17 0.49 25.06
CA LEU A 139 -18.96 1.68 25.37
C LEU A 139 -20.39 1.33 25.75
N ILE A 140 -21.04 0.37 25.07
CA ILE A 140 -22.37 -0.11 25.45
C ILE A 140 -22.32 -0.72 26.85
N PHE A 141 -21.30 -1.51 27.16
CA PHE A 141 -21.14 -2.12 28.48
C PHE A 141 -20.94 -1.06 29.57
N TYR A 142 -20.11 -0.05 29.31
CA TYR A 142 -19.76 1.01 30.27
C TYR A 142 -20.86 2.06 30.45
N LEU A 143 -21.40 2.60 29.35
CA LEU A 143 -22.40 3.68 29.37
C LEU A 143 -23.84 3.16 29.45
N ARG A 144 -24.10 1.90 29.10
CA ARG A 144 -25.45 1.30 28.96
C ARG A 144 -26.43 2.12 28.11
N SER A 145 -25.91 2.93 27.18
CA SER A 145 -26.69 3.82 26.32
C SER A 145 -26.19 3.78 24.88
N ILE A 146 -27.05 3.32 23.97
CA ILE A 146 -26.77 3.22 22.52
C ILE A 146 -26.60 4.62 21.91
N VAL A 147 -27.39 5.60 22.37
CA VAL A 147 -27.30 6.98 21.87
C VAL A 147 -25.94 7.58 22.22
N ALA A 148 -25.48 7.42 23.47
CA ALA A 148 -24.19 7.95 23.90
C ALA A 148 -23.01 7.27 23.17
N MET A 149 -23.09 5.95 22.95
CA MET A 149 -22.12 5.22 22.13
C MET A 149 -22.06 5.78 20.70
N GLY A 150 -23.21 5.97 20.05
CA GLY A 150 -23.27 6.49 18.69
C GLY A 150 -22.61 7.86 18.56
N TYR A 151 -22.93 8.79 19.48
CA TYR A 151 -22.29 10.10 19.53
C TYR A 151 -20.77 10.02 19.66
N LEU A 152 -20.25 9.18 20.57
CA LEU A 152 -18.81 9.04 20.78
C LEU A 152 -18.11 8.49 19.54
N LEU A 153 -18.63 7.43 18.92
CA LEU A 153 -18.06 6.87 17.69
C LEU A 153 -18.06 7.91 16.56
N LEU A 154 -19.14 8.67 16.41
CA LEU A 154 -19.23 9.73 15.40
C LEU A 154 -18.18 10.82 15.64
N THR A 155 -18.00 11.25 16.90
CA THR A 155 -16.98 12.26 17.23
C THR A 155 -15.57 11.76 16.97
N VAL A 156 -15.25 10.50 17.32
CA VAL A 156 -13.93 9.91 17.05
C VAL A 156 -13.68 9.77 15.56
N GLY A 157 -14.67 9.29 14.79
CA GLY A 157 -14.57 9.20 13.33
C GLY A 157 -14.37 10.56 12.68
N LEU A 158 -15.11 11.58 13.12
CA LEU A 158 -14.95 12.94 12.62
C LEU A 158 -13.58 13.54 12.95
N SER A 159 -13.07 13.29 14.16
CA SER A 159 -11.71 13.70 14.55
C SER A 159 -10.64 13.00 13.74
N TYR A 160 -10.81 11.70 13.46
CA TYR A 160 -9.91 10.93 12.59
C TYR A 160 -9.85 11.49 11.18
N LEU A 161 -11.00 11.70 10.54
CA LEU A 161 -11.06 12.28 9.19
C LEU A 161 -10.49 13.70 9.16
N SER A 162 -10.74 14.49 10.21
CA SER A 162 -10.18 15.86 10.30
C SER A 162 -8.65 15.84 10.45
N ALA A 163 -8.11 14.94 11.29
CA ALA A 163 -6.67 14.81 11.49
C ALA A 163 -5.96 14.30 10.24
N LEU A 164 -6.52 13.31 9.55
CA LEU A 164 -5.98 12.82 8.28
C LEU A 164 -6.07 13.87 7.18
N GLY A 165 -7.20 14.56 7.04
CA GLY A 165 -7.36 15.61 6.03
C GLY A 165 -6.39 16.77 6.24
N LEU A 166 -6.23 17.23 7.49
CA LEU A 166 -5.25 18.26 7.82
C LEU A 166 -3.81 17.76 7.65
N GLY A 167 -3.53 16.51 8.05
CA GLY A 167 -2.23 15.88 7.86
C GLY A 167 -1.84 15.81 6.39
N TRP A 168 -2.77 15.38 5.53
CA TRP A 168 -2.59 15.36 4.08
C TRP A 168 -2.31 16.75 3.52
N LEU A 169 -3.08 17.77 3.92
CA LEU A 169 -2.84 19.15 3.45
C LEU A 169 -1.43 19.65 3.82
N ILE A 170 -0.98 19.36 5.04
CA ILE A 170 0.35 19.77 5.51
C ILE A 170 1.46 19.01 4.77
N ILE A 171 1.30 17.71 4.57
CA ILE A 171 2.29 16.86 3.90
C ILE A 171 2.38 17.23 2.41
N HIS A 172 1.23 17.31 1.74
CA HIS A 172 1.15 17.56 0.31
C HIS A 172 1.51 19.00 -0.04
N TYR A 173 0.81 19.99 0.54
CA TYR A 173 1.04 21.40 0.19
C TYR A 173 2.13 22.07 1.02
N GLY A 174 2.37 21.62 2.26
CA GLY A 174 3.37 22.22 3.14
C GLY A 174 4.78 21.63 2.98
N LEU A 175 4.88 20.30 2.79
CA LEU A 175 6.15 19.59 2.69
C LEU A 175 6.48 19.14 1.25
N GLY A 176 5.52 19.22 0.32
CA GLY A 176 5.72 18.89 -1.09
C GLY A 176 5.87 17.38 -1.35
N ALA A 177 5.28 16.53 -0.50
CA ALA A 177 5.26 15.09 -0.73
C ALA A 177 4.01 14.70 -1.53
N ASP A 178 4.20 13.93 -2.60
CA ASP A 178 3.12 13.57 -3.52
C ASP A 178 2.19 12.50 -2.96
N SER A 179 2.65 11.70 -2.00
CA SER A 179 1.90 10.60 -1.42
C SER A 179 2.18 10.43 0.07
N MET A 180 1.29 9.70 0.76
CA MET A 180 1.40 9.39 2.19
C MET A 180 1.53 7.88 2.35
N GLN A 181 2.49 7.44 3.16
CA GLN A 181 2.75 6.01 3.35
C GLN A 181 1.50 5.29 3.85
N GLY A 182 1.19 4.14 3.24
CA GLY A 182 -0.07 3.40 3.44
C GLY A 182 -0.38 3.02 4.89
N LEU A 183 0.62 2.91 5.77
CA LEU A 183 0.40 2.60 7.20
C LEU A 183 -0.02 3.80 8.05
N ILE A 184 0.18 5.04 7.56
CA ILE A 184 -0.11 6.26 8.33
C ILE A 184 -1.60 6.37 8.71
N PRO A 185 -2.56 6.12 7.81
CA PRO A 185 -3.99 6.10 8.17
C PRO A 185 -4.30 5.12 9.31
N LEU A 186 -3.79 3.90 9.23
CA LEU A 186 -3.99 2.87 10.25
C LEU A 186 -3.44 3.30 11.61
N TYR A 187 -2.21 3.82 11.66
CA TYR A 187 -1.62 4.31 12.91
C TYR A 187 -2.37 5.50 13.47
N ALA A 188 -2.73 6.48 12.63
CA ALA A 188 -3.51 7.64 13.06
C ALA A 188 -4.84 7.22 13.68
N PHE A 189 -5.52 6.22 13.09
CA PHE A 189 -6.76 5.68 13.62
C PHE A 189 -6.54 5.06 15.02
N VAL A 190 -5.57 4.14 15.14
CA VAL A 190 -5.28 3.45 16.41
C VAL A 190 -4.89 4.45 17.51
N PHE A 191 -4.02 5.42 17.21
CA PHE A 191 -3.60 6.43 18.18
C PHE A 191 -4.75 7.36 18.60
N LEU A 192 -5.58 7.81 17.65
CA LEU A 192 -6.70 8.70 17.97
C LEU A 192 -7.78 8.00 18.78
N VAL A 193 -8.05 6.74 18.47
CA VAL A 193 -8.95 5.89 19.26
C VAL A 193 -8.40 5.69 20.67
N ALA A 194 -7.12 5.30 20.79
CA ALA A 194 -6.49 5.03 22.08
C ALA A 194 -6.45 6.29 22.97
N LEU A 195 -5.99 7.42 22.42
CA LEU A 195 -5.91 8.70 23.14
C LEU A 195 -7.29 9.31 23.39
N GLY A 196 -8.21 9.21 22.43
CA GLY A 196 -9.54 9.80 22.50
C GLY A 196 -10.46 9.11 23.48
N GLY A 197 -10.36 7.77 23.60
CA GLY A 197 -11.08 6.98 24.59
C GLY A 197 -10.68 7.36 26.01
N ASP A 198 -9.38 7.41 26.28
CA ASP A 198 -8.85 7.70 27.61
C ASP A 198 -9.12 9.15 28.05
N TYR A 199 -9.00 10.13 27.15
CA TYR A 199 -9.26 11.54 27.50
C TYR A 199 -10.70 11.76 27.97
N ASN A 200 -11.67 11.18 27.27
CA ASN A 200 -13.08 11.29 27.65
C ASN A 200 -13.33 10.70 29.04
N ILE A 201 -12.72 9.55 29.35
CA ILE A 201 -12.84 8.90 30.66
C ILE A 201 -12.17 9.74 31.75
N PHE A 202 -10.95 10.24 31.52
CA PHE A 202 -10.24 11.09 32.48
C PHE A 202 -10.95 12.42 32.77
N MET A 203 -11.48 13.07 31.73
CA MET A 203 -12.23 14.32 31.87
C MET A 203 -13.52 14.10 32.68
N ILE A 204 -14.30 13.06 32.36
CA ILE A 204 -15.54 12.72 33.10
C ILE A 204 -15.21 12.38 34.56
N SER A 205 -14.15 11.58 34.79
CA SER A 205 -13.68 11.24 36.13
C SER A 205 -13.30 12.48 36.96
N SER A 206 -12.58 13.44 36.37
CA SER A 206 -12.24 14.70 37.03
C SER A 206 -13.47 15.56 37.34
N ILE A 207 -14.44 15.65 36.42
CA ILE A 207 -15.68 16.40 36.63
C ILE A 207 -16.49 15.80 37.79
N TRP A 208 -16.58 14.48 37.87
CA TRP A 208 -17.31 13.78 38.96
C TRP A 208 -16.62 13.93 40.31
N ARG A 209 -15.28 13.93 40.34
CA ARG A 209 -14.49 14.19 41.54
C ARG A 209 -14.70 15.63 42.04
N ASN A 210 -14.71 16.61 41.14
CA ASN A 210 -14.87 18.02 41.49
C ASN A 210 -16.32 18.39 41.85
N ARG A 211 -17.33 17.66 41.34
CA ARG A 211 -18.74 17.84 41.78
C ARG A 211 -18.95 17.61 43.27
N LYS A 212 -18.12 16.77 43.92
CA LYS A 212 -18.22 16.52 45.37
C LYS A 212 -17.65 17.66 46.23
N GLN A 213 -17.02 18.67 45.62
CA GLN A 213 -16.41 19.80 46.33
C GLN A 213 -17.15 21.14 46.13
N MET A 214 -18.25 21.16 45.38
CA MET A 214 -19.07 22.38 45.26
C MET A 214 -20.09 22.44 46.40
N PRO A 215 -20.13 23.53 47.19
CA PRO A 215 -21.22 23.77 48.13
C PRO A 215 -22.54 23.98 47.36
N PRO A 216 -23.70 23.70 48.00
CA PRO A 216 -25.02 23.74 47.37
C PRO A 216 -25.40 25.12 46.82
#